data_AF-A0A9E4PQ14-F1
#
_entry.id   AF-A0A9E4PQ14-F1
#
_cell.length_a   1.000
_cell.length_b   1.000
_cell.length_c   1.000
_cell.angle_alpha   90.00
_cell.angle_beta   90.00
_cell.angle_gamma   90.00
#
_symmetry.space_group_name_H-M   'P 1'
#
loop_
_entity.id
_entity.type
_entity.pdbx_description
1 polymer ?
#
loop_
_entity_poly.entity_id
_entity_poly.type
_entity_poly.pdbx_seq_one_letter_code
_entity_poly.pdbx_strand_id
1 'polypeptide(L)' 'MWDFVIAIGNLILLPSLLPTLLDSRSYVPRITSGFAVIGLSFVVAGLVGEGFVISPILTSTAALLWAFIFLFRGEPISD' A
#
# COMPACT_ATOMS: atom_id res chain seq x y z
N MET A 1 -15.08 -15.68 -0.84
CA MET A 1 -14.90 -14.62 -1.84
C MET A 1 -13.73 -13.77 -1.40
N TRP A 2 -12.52 -14.14 -1.79
CA TRP A 2 -11.33 -13.36 -1.45
C TRP A 2 -11.29 -12.04 -2.21
N ASP A 3 -12.09 -11.90 -3.27
CA ASP A 3 -12.41 -10.63 -3.93
C ASP A 3 -12.78 -9.51 -2.95
N PHE A 4 -13.54 -9.80 -1.89
CA PHE A 4 -13.86 -8.79 -0.88
C PHE A 4 -12.63 -8.35 -0.08
N VAL A 5 -11.72 -9.27 0.21
CA VAL A 5 -10.46 -8.98 0.92
C VAL A 5 -9.55 -8.12 0.03
N ILE A 6 -9.48 -8.45 -1.27
CA ILE A 6 -8.77 -7.65 -2.27
C ILE A 6 -9.41 -6.26 -2.42
N ALA A 7 -10.74 -6.18 -2.47
CA ALA A 7 -11.47 -4.93 -2.60
C ALA A 7 -11.26 -4.02 -1.38
N ILE A 8 -11.32 -4.56 -0.15
CA ILE A 8 -11.02 -3.83 1.08
C ILE A 8 -9.56 -3.34 1.08
N GLY A 9 -8.62 -4.19 0.69
CA GLY A 9 -7.21 -3.80 0.57
C GLY A 9 -7.00 -2.63 -0.40
N ASN A 10 -7.66 -2.67 -1.56
CA ASN A 10 -7.64 -1.56 -2.52
C ASN A 10 -8.35 -0.30 -2.02
N LEU A 11 -9.43 -0.44 -1.26
CA LEU A 11 -10.15 0.68 -0.67
C LEU A 11 -9.31 1.44 0.36
N ILE A 12 -8.37 0.75 1.03
CA ILE A 12 -7.40 1.38 1.93
C ILE A 12 -6.21 1.94 1.13
N LEU A 13 -5.72 1.20 0.14
CA LEU A 13 -4.55 1.56 -0.66
C LEU A 13 -4.79 2.80 -1.53
N LEU A 14 -5.86 2.83 -2.31
CA LEU A 14 -6.06 3.88 -3.32
C LEU A 14 -6.15 5.30 -2.70
N PRO A 15 -6.91 5.54 -1.61
CA PRO A 15 -6.91 6.85 -0.97
C PRO A 15 -5.56 7.22 -0.36
N SER A 16 -4.78 6.24 0.09
CA SER A 16 -3.43 6.49 0.64
C SER A 16 -2.45 7.03 -0.40
N LEU A 17 -2.69 6.77 -1.70
CA LEU A 17 -1.85 7.28 -2.77
C LEU A 17 -2.22 8.72 -3.18
N LEU A 18 -3.41 9.23 -2.81
CA LEU A 18 -3.87 10.55 -3.23
C LEU A 18 -2.91 11.69 -2.83
N PRO A 19 -2.37 11.74 -1.60
CA PRO A 19 -1.46 12.81 -1.24
C PRO A 19 -0.15 12.76 -2.01
N THR A 20 0.33 11.56 -2.35
CA THR A 20 1.54 11.38 -3.18
C THR A 20 1.29 11.82 -4.63
N LEU A 21 0.09 11.60 -5.16
CA LEU A 21 -0.30 12.03 -6.52
C LEU A 21 -0.48 13.55 -6.63
N LEU A 22 -0.97 14.19 -5.58
CA LEU A 22 -1.25 15.63 -5.57
C LEU A 22 -0.01 16.46 -5.24
N ASP A 23 0.99 15.88 -4.59
CA ASP A 23 2.24 16.57 -4.25
C ASP A 23 3.36 16.29 -5.27
N SER A 24 3.56 17.26 -6.15
CA SER A 24 4.61 17.24 -7.18
C SER A 24 6.05 17.22 -6.63
N ARG A 25 6.25 17.48 -5.32
CA ARG A 25 7.59 17.54 -4.73
C ARG A 25 8.17 16.18 -4.34
N SER A 26 7.53 15.08 -4.75
CA SER A 26 7.88 13.71 -4.31
C SER A 26 7.81 13.55 -2.78
N TYR A 27 7.04 14.40 -2.12
CA TYR A 27 6.79 14.30 -0.70
C TYR A 27 5.91 13.07 -0.46
N VAL A 28 6.41 12.11 0.32
CA VAL A 28 5.66 10.91 0.66
C VAL A 28 5.33 10.97 2.15
N PRO A 29 4.09 11.34 2.52
CA PRO A 29 3.72 11.48 3.92
C PRO A 29 3.80 10.13 4.65
N ARG A 30 4.41 10.12 5.84
CA ARG A 30 4.58 8.89 6.64
C ARG A 30 3.26 8.17 6.91
N ILE A 31 2.21 8.91 7.25
CA ILE A 31 0.89 8.34 7.57
C ILE A 31 0.31 7.59 6.36
N THR A 32 0.39 8.20 5.18
CA THR A 32 -0.13 7.61 3.94
C THR A 32 0.61 6.35 3.53
N SER A 33 1.93 6.31 3.74
CA SER A 33 2.75 5.12 3.50
C SER A 33 2.33 3.96 4.40
N GLY A 34 1.97 4.24 5.66
CA GLY A 34 1.47 3.22 6.59
C GLY A 34 0.16 2.60 6.13
N PHE A 35 -0.79 3.43 5.67
CA PHE A 35 -2.05 2.93 5.09
C PHE A 35 -1.81 2.13 3.81
N ALA A 36 -0.85 2.52 2.97
CA ALA A 36 -0.47 1.76 1.78
C ALA A 36 0.03 0.35 2.13
N VAL A 37 0.87 0.22 3.16
CA VAL A 37 1.37 -1.09 3.65
C VAL A 37 0.22 -1.97 4.16
N ILE A 38 -0.72 -1.39 4.92
CA ILE A 38 -1.89 -2.12 5.41
C ILE A 38 -2.75 -2.60 4.22
N GLY A 39 -3.10 -1.70 3.30
CA GLY A 39 -3.88 -2.05 2.11
C GLY A 39 -3.23 -3.15 1.27
N LEU A 40 -1.93 -3.05 1.01
CA LEU A 40 -1.17 -4.06 0.27
C LEU A 40 -1.13 -5.42 0.99
N SER A 41 -1.09 -5.43 2.32
CA SER A 41 -1.13 -6.68 3.10
C SER A 41 -2.45 -7.44 2.89
N PHE A 42 -3.57 -6.72 2.85
CA PHE A 42 -4.90 -7.30 2.54
C PHE A 42 -4.96 -7.80 1.09
N VAL A 43 -4.42 -7.05 0.13
CA VAL A 43 -4.38 -7.49 -1.27
C VAL A 43 -3.54 -8.77 -1.42
N VAL A 44 -2.37 -8.84 -0.77
CA VAL A 44 -1.54 -10.05 -0.77
C VAL A 44 -2.29 -11.25 -0.17
N ALA A 45 -2.93 -11.07 0.99
CA ALA A 45 -3.71 -12.14 1.63
C ALA A 45 -4.84 -12.65 0.73
N GLY A 46 -5.56 -11.74 0.06
CA GLY A 46 -6.61 -12.10 -0.89
C GLY A 46 -6.09 -12.84 -2.12
N LEU A 47 -4.96 -12.41 -2.69
CA LEU A 47 -4.36 -13.06 -3.86
C LEU A 47 -3.83 -14.46 -3.55
N VAL A 48 -3.23 -14.65 -2.36
CA VAL A 48 -2.82 -15.98 -1.89
C VAL A 48 -4.05 -16.87 -1.67
N GLY A 49 -5.12 -16.31 -1.09
CA GLY A 49 -6.38 -17.01 -0.87
C GLY A 49 -7.07 -17.48 -2.16
N GLU A 50 -6.97 -16.71 -3.25
CA GLU A 50 -7.43 -17.11 -4.60
C GLU A 50 -6.48 -18.10 -5.31
N GLY A 51 -5.33 -18.44 -4.73
CA GLY A 51 -4.37 -19.39 -5.31
C GLY A 51 -3.48 -18.80 -6.40
N PHE A 52 -3.41 -17.47 -6.54
CA PHE A 52 -2.44 -16.84 -7.44
C PHE A 52 -1.01 -16.98 -6.90
N VAL A 53 -0.04 -17.23 -7.78
CA VAL A 53 1.36 -17.43 -7.39
C VAL A 53 2.22 -16.20 -7.68
N ILE A 54 2.08 -15.61 -8.87
CA ILE A 54 2.93 -14.48 -9.29
C ILE A 54 2.46 -13.17 -8.66
N SER A 55 1.15 -12.92 -8.68
CA SER A 55 0.57 -11.65 -8.20
C SER A 55 0.94 -11.34 -6.74
N PRO A 56 0.82 -12.25 -5.75
CA PRO A 56 1.22 -11.95 -4.38
C PRO A 56 2.71 -11.65 -4.22
N ILE A 57 3.59 -12.24 -5.03
CA ILE A 57 5.04 -11.96 -4.99
C ILE A 57 5.32 -10.52 -5.43
N LEU A 58 4.71 -10.09 -6.53
CA LEU A 58 4.86 -8.73 -7.02
C LEU A 58 4.25 -7.71 -6.04
N THR A 59 3.05 -7.99 -5.54
CA THR A 59 2.36 -7.10 -4.59
C THR A 59 3.06 -7.03 -3.24
N SER A 60 3.64 -8.14 -2.74
CA SER A 60 4.43 -8.13 -1.51
C SER A 60 5.75 -7.37 -1.68
N THR A 61 6.38 -7.44 -2.86
CA THR A 61 7.53 -6.58 -3.17
C THR A 61 7.17 -5.10 -3.10
N ALA A 62 6.01 -4.72 -3.66
CA ALA A 62 5.50 -3.35 -3.55
C ALA A 62 5.20 -2.97 -2.08
N ALA A 63 4.66 -3.88 -1.28
CA ALA A 63 4.42 -3.67 0.14
C ALA A 63 5.71 -3.41 0.92
N LEU A 64 6.77 -4.17 0.61
CA LEU A 64 8.09 -3.98 1.22
C LEU A 64 8.71 -2.64 0.84
N LEU A 65 8.57 -2.20 -0.42
CA LEU A 65 9.02 -0.88 -0.84
C LEU A 65 8.29 0.24 -0.09
N TRP A 66 6.97 0.15 0.05
CA TRP A 66 6.19 1.11 0.83
C TRP A 66 6.52 1.06 2.32
N ALA A 67 6.78 -0.11 2.88
CA ALA A 67 7.24 -0.25 4.26
C ALA A 67 8.62 0.39 4.46
N PHE A 68 9.54 0.23 3.49
CA PHE A 68 10.83 0.90 3.52
C PHE A 68 10.68 2.43 3.47
N ILE A 69 9.80 2.95 2.60
CA ILE A 69 9.51 4.38 2.53
C ILE A 69 8.91 4.87 3.85
N PHE A 70 7.96 4.15 4.44
CA PHE A 70 7.39 4.46 5.75
C PHE A 70 8.44 4.55 6.87
N LEU A 71 9.38 3.60 6.90
CA LEU A 71 10.39 3.52 7.94
C LEU A 71 11.51 4.56 7.78
N PHE A 72 11.96 4.81 6.56
CA PHE A 72 13.20 5.56 6.29
C PHE A 72 13.03 6.89 5.56
N ARG A 73 11.88 7.16 4.92
CA ARG A 73 11.66 8.35 4.09
C ARG A 73 10.36 9.10 4.36
N GLY A 74 9.51 8.60 5.25
CA GLY A 74 8.26 9.27 5.60
C GLY A 74 8.52 10.53 6.42
N GLU A 75 8.42 11.69 5.78
CA GLU A 75 8.43 12.98 6.47
C GLU A 75 7.07 13.19 7.17
N PRO A 76 7.07 13.78 8.39
CA PRO A 76 5.84 14.11 9.10
C PRO A 76 5.13 15.27 8.39
N ILE A 77 3.81 15.15 8.17
CA ILE A 77 2.97 16.21 7.59
C ILE A 77 3.24 17.49 8.39
N SER A 78 3.99 18.42 7.81
CA SER A 78 4.25 19.72 8.41
C SER A 78 3.03 20.60 8.19
N ASP A 79 2.35 20.96 9.28
CA ASP A 79 1.34 22.02 9.32
C ASP A 79 1.97 23.40 9.03
#